data_AF-A0A969QPY5-F1
#
_entry.id   AF-A0A969QPY5-F1
#
_cell.length_a   1.000
_cell.length_b   1.000
_cell.length_c   1.000
_cell.angle_alpha   90.00
_cell.angle_beta   90.00
_cell.angle_gamma   90.00
#
_symmetry.space_group_name_H-M   'P 1'
#
loop_
_entity.id
_entity.type
_entity.pdbx_description
1 polymer ?
#
loop_
_entity_poly.entity_id
_entity_poly.type
_entity_poly.pdbx_seq_one_letter_code
_entity_poly.pdbx_strand_id
1 'polypeptide(L)' 'MNQSTQERAIDSIEGAFAWNGTNIHARDLKFIRSDGKAEGKLMIEGKQLRVAMHSTLPASVYRPFVVGVPLEKS' A
#
# COMPACT_ATOMS: atom_id res chain seq x y z
N MET A 1 -17.12 -15.87 10.09
CA MET A 1 -17.24 -14.41 10.33
C MET A 1 -16.40 -13.73 9.25
N ASN A 2 -17.05 -13.31 8.16
CA ASN A 2 -16.39 -12.76 6.98
C ASN A 2 -15.90 -11.35 7.33
N GLN A 3 -14.59 -11.17 7.49
CA GLN A 3 -14.03 -9.83 7.44
C GLN A 3 -14.03 -9.41 5.98
N SER A 4 -15.07 -8.69 5.58
CA SER A 4 -15.00 -7.87 4.38
C SER A 4 -13.79 -6.96 4.54
N THR A 5 -12.84 -7.04 3.62
CA THR A 5 -11.87 -5.97 3.43
C THR A 5 -12.67 -4.75 3.01
N GLN A 6 -13.22 -4.02 3.98
CA GLN A 6 -13.82 -2.73 3.70
C GLN A 6 -12.68 -1.85 3.19
N GLU A 7 -12.76 -1.49 1.92
CA GLU A 7 -11.88 -0.50 1.32
C GLU A 7 -12.16 0.83 2.03
N ARG A 8 -11.36 1.12 3.06
CA ARG A 8 -11.50 2.35 3.83
C ARG A 8 -10.90 3.49 3.03
N ALA A 9 -11.68 4.56 2.88
CA ALA A 9 -11.25 5.78 2.22
C ALA A 9 -9.98 6.34 2.86
N ILE A 10 -9.14 6.96 2.03
CA ILE A 10 -7.99 7.74 2.47
C ILE A 10 -8.51 9.11 2.90
N ASP A 11 -8.12 9.58 4.08
CA ASP A 11 -8.59 10.87 4.62
C ASP A 11 -7.82 12.04 3.99
N SER A 12 -6.52 11.88 3.77
CA SER A 12 -5.72 12.87 3.04
C SER A 12 -4.52 12.26 2.31
N ILE A 13 -4.11 12.96 1.26
CA ILE A 13 -2.90 12.69 0.50
C ILE A 13 -2.13 14.02 0.39
N GLU A 14 -0.88 14.01 0.82
CA GLU A 14 0.03 15.15 0.74
C GLU A 14 1.31 14.71 0.03
N GLY A 15 1.97 15.65 -0.66
CA GLY A 15 3.28 15.41 -1.27
C GLY A 15 3.71 16.47 -2.26
N ALA A 16 5.00 16.46 -2.59
CA ALA A 16 5.58 17.30 -3.63
C ALA A 16 5.80 16.49 -4.90
N PHE A 17 5.45 17.02 -6.06
CA PHE A 17 5.65 16.35 -7.34
C PHE A 17 6.41 17.23 -8.34
N ALA A 18 7.18 16.57 -9.20
CA ALA A 18 7.85 17.16 -10.34
C ALA A 18 7.69 16.25 -11.56
N TRP A 19 7.53 16.87 -12.73
CA TRP A 19 7.38 16.17 -14.00
C TRP A 19 8.28 16.82 -15.05
N ASN A 20 9.04 16.01 -15.80
CA ASN A 20 9.94 16.46 -16.86
C ASN A 20 9.71 15.71 -18.18
N GLY A 21 8.46 15.66 -18.64
CA GLY A 21 8.08 15.02 -19.89
C GLY A 21 7.82 13.53 -19.71
N THR A 22 8.87 12.72 -19.52
CA THR A 22 8.72 11.26 -19.34
C THR A 22 8.96 10.78 -17.92
N ASN A 23 9.59 11.59 -17.06
CA ASN A 23 9.85 11.19 -15.69
C ASN A 23 8.97 11.95 -14.70
N ILE A 24 8.42 11.20 -13.74
CA ILE A 24 7.63 11.72 -12.63
C ILE A 24 8.39 11.43 -11.35
N HIS A 25 8.57 12.45 -10.52
CA HIS A 25 9.16 12.33 -9.20
C HIS A 25 8.15 12.84 -8.18
N ALA A 26 7.68 11.96 -7.30
CA ALA A 26 6.86 12.32 -6.16
C ALA A 26 7.67 12.08 -4.88
N ARG A 27 7.80 13.12 -4.06
CA ARG A 27 8.55 13.13 -2.81
C ARG A 27 7.64 13.54 -1.67
N ASP A 28 8.07 13.19 -0.46
CA ASP A 28 7.36 13.54 0.77
C ASP A 28 5.89 13.10 0.73
N LEU A 29 5.62 11.97 0.05
CA LEU A 29 4.28 11.42 -0.05
C LEU A 29 3.83 11.02 1.34
N LYS A 30 2.64 11.44 1.73
CA LYS A 30 2.01 11.10 2.99
C LYS A 30 0.55 10.78 2.74
N PHE A 31 0.19 9.53 3.04
CA PHE A 31 -1.17 9.03 3.01
C PHE A 31 -1.66 8.91 4.44
N ILE A 32 -2.76 9.58 4.77
CA ILE A 32 -3.33 9.58 6.12
C ILE A 32 -4.68 8.89 6.08
N ARG A 33 -4.88 7.98 7.03
CA ARG A 33 -6.16 7.35 7.31
C ARG A 33 -6.38 7.28 8.82
N SER A 34 -7.62 7.21 9.25
CA SER A 34 -8.00 7.11 10.67
C SER A 34 -7.29 6.00 11.46
N ASP A 35 -6.85 4.93 10.80
CA ASP A 35 -6.17 3.78 11.42
C ASP A 35 -4.67 3.66 11.09
N GLY A 36 -4.07 4.67 10.45
CA GLY A 36 -2.63 4.67 10.21
C GLY A 36 -2.20 5.62 9.11
N LYS A 37 -0.91 5.56 8.79
CA LYS A 37 -0.31 6.39 7.75
C LYS A 37 0.70 5.63 6.91
N ALA A 38 0.91 6.10 5.69
CA ALA A 38 2.03 5.67 4.86
C ALA A 38 2.81 6.89 4.37
N GLU A 39 4.13 6.79 4.42
CA GLU A 39 5.06 7.85 4.02
C GLU A 39 6.05 7.30 2.99
N GLY A 40 6.42 8.08 1.99
CA GLY A 40 7.34 7.58 0.98
C GLY A 40 7.67 8.51 -0.17
N LYS A 41 8.25 7.90 -1.20
CA LYS A 41 8.62 8.54 -2.46
C LYS A 41 8.40 7.57 -3.62
N LEU A 42 8.03 8.14 -4.75
CA LEU A 42 7.76 7.42 -5.98
C LEU A 42 8.50 8.10 -7.13
N MET A 43 9.00 7.29 -8.05
CA MET A 43 9.66 7.73 -9.24
C MET A 43 9.23 6.86 -10.42
N ILE A 44 8.83 7.49 -11.51
CA ILE A 44 8.53 6.83 -12.78
C ILE A 44 9.56 7.32 -13.78
N GLU A 45 10.33 6.41 -14.35
CA GLU A 45 11.33 6.69 -15.39
C GLU A 45 11.11 5.73 -16.56
N GLY A 46 10.51 6.23 -17.65
CA GLY A 46 10.13 5.40 -18.80
C GLY A 46 9.11 4.31 -18.40
N LYS A 47 9.53 3.04 -18.43
CA LYS A 47 8.71 1.88 -18.02
C LYS A 47 9.01 1.38 -16.59
N GLN A 48 9.93 2.03 -15.87
CA GLN A 48 10.32 1.63 -14.53
C GLN A 48 9.56 2.46 -13.49
N LEU A 49 8.95 1.77 -12.53
CA LEU A 49 8.37 2.37 -11.32
C LEU A 49 9.25 1.99 -10.12
N ARG A 50 9.77 2.98 -9.41
CA ARG A 50 10.51 2.81 -8.16
C ARG A 50 9.71 3.42 -7.02
N VAL A 51 9.46 2.61 -5.99
CA VAL A 51 8.70 3.02 -4.81
C VAL A 51 9.51 2.69 -3.56
N ALA A 52 9.65 3.66 -2.68
CA ALA A 52 10.13 3.44 -1.32
C ALA A 52 9.06 3.97 -0.38
N MET A 53 8.45 3.08 0.40
CA MET A 53 7.32 3.39 1.26
C MET A 53 7.50 2.72 2.62
N HIS A 54 7.19 3.47 3.67
CA HIS A 54 7.03 2.97 5.03
C HIS A 54 5.58 3.17 5.44
N SER A 55 4.97 2.19 6.09
CA SER A 55 3.55 2.24 6.42
C SER A 55 3.26 1.63 7.77
N THR A 56 2.40 2.29 8.54
CA THR A 56 1.75 1.74 9.73
C THR A 56 0.31 1.32 9.44
N LEU A 57 -0.16 1.47 8.19
CA LEU A 57 -1.50 1.02 7.81
C LEU A 57 -1.59 -0.49 8.03
N PRO A 58 -2.73 -1.00 8.52
CA PRO A 58 -2.94 -2.43 8.69
C PRO A 58 -2.64 -3.18 7.40
N ALA A 59 -1.67 -4.09 7.44
CA ALA A 59 -1.43 -5.00 6.34
C ALA A 59 -2.63 -5.95 6.24
N SER A 60 -3.19 -6.12 5.05
CA SER A 60 -4.14 -7.19 4.79
C SER A 60 -3.40 -8.52 4.95
N VAL A 61 -3.49 -9.12 6.14
CA VAL A 61 -2.91 -10.44 6.39
C VAL A 61 -3.75 -11.45 5.63
N TYR A 62 -3.26 -11.88 4.47
CA TYR A 62 -3.80 -13.06 3.81
C TYR A 62 -3.60 -14.24 4.75
N ARG A 63 -4.70 -14.80 5.27
CA ARG A 63 -4.68 -16.02 6.08
C ARG A 63 -4.93 -17.23 5.16
N PRO A 64 -3.90 -18.02 4.80
CA PRO A 64 -4.05 -19.21 3.97
C PRO A 64 -4.55 -20.40 4.81
N PHE A 65 -5.59 -20.22 5.64
CA PHE A 65 -6.20 -21.37 6.32
C PHE A 65 -7.24 -21.96 5.39
N VAL A 66 -6.90 -23.11 4.82
CA VAL A 66 -7.86 -23.96 4.12
C VAL A 66 -8.84 -24.47 5.17
N VAL A 67 -10.03 -23.87 5.24
CA VAL A 67 -11.10 -24.35 6.11
C VAL A 67 -11.67 -25.63 5.49
N GLY A 68 -11.44 -26.78 6.12
CA GLY A 68 -12.12 -28.04 5.76
C GLY A 68 -11.31 -29.10 5.02
N VAL A 69 -9.99 -28.97 4.87
CA VAL A 69 -9.14 -30.10 4.42
C VAL A 69 -8.36 -30.68 5.61
N PRO A 70 -8.31 -32.01 5.75
CA PRO A 70 -7.50 -32.64 6.78
C PRO A 70 -6.03 -32.33 6.52
N LEU A 71 -5.36 -31.73 7.52
CA LEU A 71 -3.90 -31.65 7.53
C LEU A 71 -3.37 -33.08 7.50
N GLU A 72 -2.55 -33.36 6.49
CA GLU A 72 -1.89 -34.66 6.33
C GLU A 72 -1.18 -35.01 7.64
N LYS A 73 -1.50 -36.17 8.21
CA LYS A 73 -0.87 -36.64 9.45
C LYS A 73 0.58 -37.01 9.10
N SER A 74 1.53 -36.25 9.65
CA SER A 74 2.93 -36.66 9.76
C SER A 74 3.06 -37.82 10.74
#